data_AF-A0A961QEZ8-F1
#
_entry.id   AF-A0A961QEZ8-F1
#
_cell.length_a   1.000
_cell.length_b   1.000
_cell.length_c   1.000
_cell.angle_alpha   90.00
_cell.angle_beta   90.00
_cell.angle_gamma   90.00
#
_symmetry.space_group_name_H-M   'P 1'
#
loop_
_entity.id
_entity.type
_entity.pdbx_description
1 polymer ?
#
loop_
_entity_poly.entity_id
_entity_poly.type
_entity_poly.pdbx_seq_one_letter_code
_entity_poly.pdbx_strand_id
1 'polypeptide(L)' 'MSRQLLVGPFNRVEGDLEVSLTLADGRVQAARVNSPLFRGFEIMLLGKDPRDALTITPRICGICS' A
#
# COMPACT_ATOMS: atom_id res chain seq x y z
N MET A 1 18.65 -24.51 -0.76
CA MET A 1 18.96 -23.24 -1.47
C MET A 1 17.83 -22.27 -1.21
N SER A 2 18.13 -21.05 -0.77
CA SER A 2 17.11 -19.99 -0.61
C SER A 2 16.95 -19.20 -1.91
N ARG A 3 15.72 -18.99 -2.37
CA ARG A 3 15.39 -18.21 -3.57
C ARG A 3 14.59 -16.97 -3.18
N GLN A 4 14.92 -15.82 -3.76
CA GLN A 4 14.09 -14.62 -3.69
C GLN A 4 13.17 -14.54 -4.89
N LEU A 5 11.91 -14.17 -4.67
CA LEU A 5 10.91 -13.93 -5.69
C LEU A 5 10.27 -12.56 -5.46
N LEU A 6 10.36 -11.68 -6.45
CA LEU A 6 9.60 -10.44 -6.46
C LEU A 6 8.26 -10.68 -7.17
N VAL A 7 7.17 -10.48 -6.45
CA VAL A 7 5.78 -10.58 -6.91
C VAL A 7 5.22 -9.16 -6.94
N GLY A 8 5.60 -8.41 -7.98
CA GLY A 8 5.22 -7.02 -8.19
C GLY A 8 5.33 -6.64 -9.68
N PRO A 9 4.45 -5.77 -10.21
CA PRO A 9 3.32 -5.14 -9.53
C PRO A 9 2.21 -6.16 -9.21
N PHE A 10 1.68 -6.09 -7.98
CA PHE A 10 0.62 -6.99 -7.52
C PHE A 10 -0.73 -6.46 -8.00
N ASN A 11 -1.39 -7.21 -8.88
CA ASN A 11 -2.59 -6.75 -9.58
C ASN A 11 -3.90 -7.18 -8.90
N ARG A 12 -5.03 -6.63 -9.37
CA ARG A 12 -6.40 -6.86 -8.83
C ARG A 12 -6.56 -6.47 -7.35
N VAL A 13 -5.86 -5.42 -6.97
CA VAL A 13 -5.98 -4.72 -5.68
C VAL A 13 -6.11 -3.22 -5.96
N GLU A 14 -6.55 -2.46 -4.96
CA GLU A 14 -6.48 -0.99 -5.01
C GLU A 14 -5.08 -0.56 -4.54
N GLY A 15 -4.51 0.45 -5.21
CA GLY A 15 -3.20 1.00 -4.90
C GLY A 15 -2.01 0.22 -5.48
N ASP A 16 -0.81 0.73 -5.20
CA ASP A 16 0.46 0.13 -5.61
C ASP A 16 0.97 -0.82 -4.53
N LEU A 17 1.22 -2.08 -4.90
CA LEU A 17 1.67 -3.11 -3.97
C LEU A 17 2.76 -3.99 -4.60
N GLU A 18 3.81 -4.23 -3.84
CA GLU A 18 4.89 -5.15 -4.16
C GLU A 18 5.07 -6.16 -3.02
N VAL A 19 5.20 -7.44 -3.36
CA VAL A 19 5.45 -8.51 -2.39
C VAL A 19 6.74 -9.23 -2.74
N SER A 20 7.71 -9.23 -1.82
CA SER A 20 8.94 -10.01 -1.94
C SER A 20 8.87 -11.25 -1.06
N LEU A 21 9.16 -12.41 -1.63
CA LEU A 21 9.11 -13.71 -0.96
C LEU A 21 10.50 -14.35 -0.92
N THR A 22 10.92 -14.76 0.27
CA THR A 22 12.06 -15.67 0.46
C THR A 22 11.53 -17.09 0.56
N LEU A 23 11.95 -17.95 -0.37
CA LEU A 23 11.56 -19.36 -0.44
C LEU A 23 12.70 -20.26 0.03
N ALA A 24 12.38 -21.25 0.86
CA ALA A 24 13.27 -22.34 1.27
C ALA A 24 12.49 -23.66 1.27
N ASP A 25 13.08 -24.71 0.70
CA ASP A 25 12.50 -26.06 0.66
C ASP A 25 11.05 -26.12 0.15
N GLY A 26 10.78 -25.36 -0.91
CA GLY A 26 9.46 -25.27 -1.54
C GLY A 26 8.41 -24.51 -0.72
N ARG A 27 8.79 -23.90 0.40
CA ARG A 27 7.90 -23.13 1.29
C ARG A 27 8.33 -21.68 1.40
N VAL A 28 7.37 -20.80 1.68
CA VAL A 28 7.65 -19.41 2.03
C VAL A 28 8.27 -19.37 3.42
N GLN A 29 9.50 -18.88 3.51
CA GLN A 29 10.21 -18.68 4.77
C GLN A 29 9.99 -17.26 5.30
N ALA A 30 9.91 -16.27 4.41
CA ALA A 30 9.62 -14.88 4.76
C ALA A 30 8.88 -14.16 3.62
N ALA A 31 8.09 -13.16 3.99
CA ALA A 31 7.42 -12.25 3.08
C ALA A 31 7.66 -10.80 3.53
N ARG A 32 7.89 -9.90 2.58
CA ARG A 32 7.93 -8.45 2.79
C ARG A 32 6.97 -7.79 1.83
N VAL A 33 6.20 -6.85 2.35
CA VAL A 33 5.19 -6.10 1.59
C VAL A 33 5.62 -4.64 1.54
N ASN A 34 5.59 -4.05 0.36
CA ASN A 34 5.90 -2.66 0.12
C ASN A 34 4.74 -1.98 -0.61
N SER A 35 4.28 -0.84 -0.10
CA SER A 35 3.28 0.02 -0.73
C SER A 35 3.97 1.35 -1.02
N PRO A 36 4.52 1.56 -2.23
CA PRO A 36 5.45 2.66 -2.48
C PRO A 36 4.77 4.03 -2.59
N LEU A 37 3.45 4.08 -2.79
CA LEU A 37 2.73 5.34 -2.97
C LEU A 37 2.35 5.96 -1.62
N PHE A 38 2.77 7.22 -1.43
CA PHE A 38 2.35 8.06 -0.31
C PHE A 38 1.83 9.40 -0.84
N ARG A 39 0.66 9.82 -0.36
CA ARG A 39 0.02 11.10 -0.75
C ARG A 39 -0.05 12.14 0.36
N GLY A 40 0.08 11.75 1.64
CA GLY A 40 0.11 12.70 2.76
C GLY A 40 -1.21 13.43 3.04
N PHE A 41 -2.36 12.74 2.99
CA PHE A 41 -3.67 13.35 3.28
C PHE A 41 -3.73 14.04 4.65
N GLU A 42 -3.08 13.47 5.67
CA GLU A 42 -3.03 14.06 7.01
C GLU A 42 -2.28 15.40 7.00
N ILE A 43 -1.17 15.47 6.26
CA ILE A 43 -0.37 16.70 6.10
C ILE A 43 -1.21 17.77 5.37
N MET A 44 -2.01 17.37 4.37
CA MET A 44 -2.90 18.28 3.64
C MET A 44 -3.96 18.95 4.53
N LEU A 45 -4.29 18.36 5.69
CA LEU A 45 -5.31 18.90 6.60
C LEU A 45 -4.74 19.93 7.58
N LEU A 46 -3.41 20.07 7.70
CA LEU A 46 -2.81 21.04 8.61
C LEU A 46 -3.23 22.47 8.24
N GLY A 47 -3.81 23.19 9.20
CA GLY A 47 -4.29 24.57 9.02
C GLY A 47 -5.62 24.71 8.27
N LYS A 48 -6.31 23.60 7.95
CA LYS A 48 -7.64 23.64 7.32
C LYS A 48 -8.76 23.72 8.35
N ASP A 49 -9.92 24.20 7.92
CA ASP A 49 -11.14 24.11 8.72
C ASP A 49 -11.49 22.63 8.93
N PRO A 50 -11.89 22.21 10.15
CA PRO A 50 -12.24 20.81 10.41
C PRO A 50 -13.30 20.23 9.48
N ARG A 51 -14.20 21.07 8.93
CA ARG A 51 -15.25 20.65 8.00
C ARG A 51 -14.70 20.26 6.63
N ASP A 52 -13.52 20.75 6.24
CA ASP A 52 -12.88 20.40 4.96
C ASP A 52 -12.49 18.91 4.91
N ALA A 53 -12.29 18.28 6.08
CA ALA A 53 -11.97 16.86 6.17
C ALA A 53 -13.06 15.98 5.53
N LEU A 54 -14.33 16.38 5.58
CA LEU A 54 -15.45 15.63 4.99
C LEU A 54 -15.37 15.54 3.47
N THR A 55 -14.72 16.52 2.83
CA THR A 55 -14.55 16.54 1.38
C THR A 55 -13.22 15.92 0.98
N ILE A 56 -12.15 16.19 1.73
CA ILE A 56 -10.78 15.78 1.39
C ILE A 56 -10.54 14.31 1.72
N THR A 57 -10.88 13.85 2.93
CA THR A 57 -10.49 12.50 3.41
C THR A 57 -11.14 11.34 2.65
N PRO A 58 -12.37 11.40 2.13
CA PRO A 58 -12.91 10.28 1.34
C PRO A 58 -12.14 10.03 0.04
N ARG A 59 -11.29 10.97 -0.41
CA ARG A 59 -10.45 10.79 -1.60
C ARG A 59 -9.17 9.98 -1.28
N ILE A 60 -9.01 9.52 -0.05
CA ILE A 60 -7.99 8.51 0.30
C ILE A 60 -8.22 7.23 -0.50
N CYS A 61 -9.46 6.80 -0.73
CA CYS A 61 -9.74 5.56 -1.44
C CYS A 61 -11.08 5.67 -2.15
N GLY A 62 -11.07 5.55 -3.48
CA GLY A 62 -12.28 5.61 -4.29
C GLY A 62 -13.04 4.29 -4.38
N ILE A 63 -12.41 3.17 -4.01
CA ILE A 63 -13.02 1.84 -4.03
C ILE A 63 -13.86 1.58 -2.78
N CYS A 64 -13.40 2.05 -1.63
CA CYS A 64 -14.01 1.88 -0.32
C CYS A 64 -14.83 3.11 0.11
N SER A 65 -15.45 3.77 -0.87
CA SER A 65 -16.32 4.94 -0.65
C SER A 65 -17.66 4.57 -0.03
#